data_AF-A0A2N2IQL6-F1
#
_entry.id   AF-A0A2N2IQL6-F1
#
_cell.length_a   1.000
_cell.length_b   1.000
_cell.length_c   1.000
_cell.angle_alpha   90.00
_cell.angle_beta   90.00
_cell.angle_gamma   90.00
#
_symmetry.space_group_name_H-M   'P 1'
#
loop_
_entity.id
_entity.type
_entity.pdbx_description
1 polymer ?
#
loop_
_entity_poly.entity_id
_entity_poly.type
_entity_poly.pdbx_seq_one_letter_code
_entity_poly.pdbx_strand_id
1 'polypeptide(L)'
;VVIEAVFEDPAIKDKVYKELCQVVAKDCLLATNTSSLPVDTLAGSVLNPERFIGAHFFSPVWMMELLEVIRGKATSDATVNNMMAVCAALGKRPVVCNDNPGFVVNAMLFPYFIKSLELLAEGVGMDKIDAAMMKFGLPVGPIRLLDEVGIDVSYLVLTKSLGMVPPAALENVYKAGRYGRNKNGKGFYTKEGAPDPEALPLINPANNQKEYSVDELQEMLFTPFAQTGHELLQKKVVADPRSIDIGAIWGVGFPGDKGGPMKWADLIGLSEKLYGKKFYK
;
A
#
# COMPACT_ATOMS: atom_id res chain seq x y z
N VAL A 1 -3.90 -17.00 -20.05
CA VAL A 1 -3.46 -16.45 -18.74
C VAL A 1 -4.37 -17.02 -17.67
N VAL A 2 -3.81 -17.38 -16.51
CA VAL A 2 -4.56 -17.69 -15.29
C VAL A 2 -4.09 -16.72 -14.21
N ILE A 3 -5.03 -16.11 -13.48
CA ILE A 3 -4.74 -15.20 -12.37
C ILE A 3 -5.27 -15.84 -11.09
N GLU A 4 -4.36 -16.16 -10.17
CA GLU A 4 -4.67 -16.70 -8.86
C GLU A 4 -5.14 -15.58 -7.92
N ALA A 5 -6.29 -15.79 -7.26
CA ALA A 5 -6.88 -14.86 -6.31
C ALA A 5 -7.56 -15.59 -5.13
N VAL A 6 -6.97 -16.70 -4.67
CA VAL A 6 -7.35 -17.39 -3.43
C VAL A 6 -6.82 -16.62 -2.21
N PHE A 7 -7.19 -17.08 -1.01
CA PHE A 7 -6.77 -16.49 0.25
C PHE A 7 -5.25 -16.31 0.37
N GLU A 8 -4.84 -15.29 1.14
CA GLU A 8 -3.45 -14.91 1.37
C GLU A 8 -2.74 -15.88 2.32
N ASP A 9 -2.60 -17.13 1.89
CA ASP A 9 -1.93 -18.22 2.62
C ASP A 9 -0.94 -18.93 1.68
N PRO A 10 0.37 -18.97 2.02
CA PRO A 10 1.39 -19.61 1.19
C PRO A 10 1.12 -21.10 0.90
N ALA A 11 0.58 -21.85 1.86
CA ALA A 11 0.31 -23.28 1.70
C ALA A 11 -0.88 -23.53 0.76
N ILE A 12 -1.92 -22.69 0.84
CA ILE A 12 -3.05 -22.76 -0.09
C ILE A 12 -2.57 -22.43 -1.51
N LYS A 13 -1.80 -21.34 -1.67
CA LYS A 13 -1.28 -20.92 -2.97
C LYS A 13 -0.33 -21.96 -3.57
N ASP A 14 0.58 -22.55 -2.78
CA ASP A 14 1.47 -23.64 -3.22
C ASP A 14 0.69 -24.83 -3.81
N LYS A 15 -0.35 -25.27 -3.10
CA LYS A 15 -1.22 -26.36 -3.58
C LYS A 15 -1.89 -26.00 -4.90
N VAL A 16 -2.46 -24.80 -4.99
CA VAL A 16 -3.12 -24.30 -6.22
C VAL A 16 -2.14 -24.26 -7.40
N TYR A 17 -0.91 -23.77 -7.21
CA TYR A 17 0.07 -23.72 -8.31
C TYR A 17 0.49 -25.11 -8.79
N LYS A 18 0.72 -26.05 -7.87
CA LYS A 18 1.07 -27.43 -8.22
C LYS A 18 -0.02 -28.11 -9.05
N GLU A 19 -1.29 -27.92 -8.67
CA GLU A 19 -2.44 -28.44 -9.41
C GLU A 19 -2.59 -27.74 -10.77
N LEU A 20 -2.52 -26.40 -10.81
CA LEU A 20 -2.63 -25.63 -12.06
C LEU A 20 -1.55 -26.03 -13.06
N CYS A 21 -0.30 -26.19 -12.63
CA CYS A 21 0.82 -26.54 -13.52
C CYS A 21 0.64 -27.87 -14.25
N GLN A 22 -0.23 -28.77 -13.76
CA GLN A 22 -0.51 -30.06 -14.40
C GLN A 22 -1.58 -29.96 -15.49
N VAL A 23 -2.46 -28.96 -15.44
CA VAL A 23 -3.64 -28.87 -16.31
C VAL A 23 -3.56 -27.74 -17.33
N VAL A 24 -2.76 -26.70 -17.10
CA VAL A 24 -2.59 -25.60 -18.05
C VAL A 24 -1.51 -25.92 -19.09
N ALA A 25 -1.60 -25.28 -20.26
CA ALA A 25 -0.54 -25.35 -21.27
C ALA A 25 0.82 -24.88 -20.71
N LYS A 26 1.91 -25.42 -21.25
CA LYS A 26 3.28 -25.13 -20.79
C LYS A 26 3.68 -23.66 -20.93
N ASP A 27 3.06 -22.96 -21.87
CA ASP A 27 3.24 -21.54 -22.19
C ASP A 27 2.16 -20.64 -21.58
N CYS A 28 1.20 -21.19 -20.82
CA CYS A 28 0.16 -20.40 -20.18
C CYS A 28 0.75 -19.47 -19.12
N LEU A 29 0.63 -18.15 -19.29
CA LEU A 29 1.04 -17.17 -18.27
C LEU A 29 0.27 -17.41 -16.96
N LEU A 30 1.01 -17.52 -15.86
CA LEU A 30 0.47 -17.67 -14.51
C LEU A 30 0.74 -16.38 -13.74
N ALA A 31 -0.30 -15.78 -13.15
CA ALA A 31 -0.18 -14.58 -12.35
C ALA A 31 -0.78 -14.78 -10.96
N THR A 32 -0.29 -14.03 -9.98
CA THR A 32 -0.82 -14.01 -8.61
C THR A 32 -1.30 -12.62 -8.21
N ASN A 33 -2.49 -12.53 -7.62
CA ASN A 33 -3.07 -11.31 -7.05
C ASN A 33 -2.68 -11.11 -5.57
N THR A 34 -1.60 -11.73 -5.11
CA THR A 34 -1.04 -11.49 -3.77
C THR A 34 -0.81 -10.00 -3.51
N SER A 35 -1.05 -9.55 -2.27
CA SER A 35 -0.84 -8.17 -1.83
C SER A 35 0.36 -8.03 -0.88
N SER A 36 0.86 -9.14 -0.33
CA SER A 36 1.88 -9.14 0.72
C SER A 36 2.91 -10.26 0.60
N LEU A 37 2.58 -11.39 -0.02
CA LEU A 37 3.53 -12.49 -0.20
C LEU A 37 4.50 -12.19 -1.35
N PRO A 38 5.83 -12.36 -1.16
CA PRO A 38 6.81 -12.14 -2.22
C PRO A 38 6.59 -13.07 -3.41
N VAL A 39 6.54 -12.50 -4.61
CA VAL A 39 6.37 -13.23 -5.88
C VAL A 39 7.52 -14.24 -6.08
N ASP A 40 8.74 -13.86 -5.69
CA ASP A 40 9.91 -14.74 -5.73
C ASP A 40 9.74 -16.01 -4.89
N THR A 41 9.06 -15.90 -3.74
CA THR A 41 8.81 -17.05 -2.87
C THR A 41 7.77 -17.98 -3.49
N LEU A 42 6.68 -17.42 -4.02
CA LEU A 42 5.60 -18.17 -4.65
C LEU A 42 6.05 -18.85 -5.96
N ALA A 43 7.01 -18.26 -6.68
CA ALA A 43 7.57 -18.83 -7.89
C ALA A 43 8.21 -20.21 -7.68
N GLY A 44 8.68 -20.51 -6.46
CA GLY A 44 9.25 -21.82 -6.11
C GLY A 44 8.25 -22.98 -6.21
N SER A 45 6.95 -22.69 -6.18
CA SER A 45 5.88 -23.67 -6.32
C SER A 45 5.40 -23.88 -7.77
N VAL A 46 5.96 -23.13 -8.72
CA VAL A 46 5.50 -23.09 -10.11
C VAL A 46 6.49 -23.81 -11.04
N LEU A 47 5.97 -24.67 -11.92
CA LEU A 47 6.76 -25.24 -13.01
C LEU A 47 6.96 -24.18 -14.11
N ASN A 48 8.21 -24.03 -14.57
CA ASN A 48 8.65 -22.99 -15.50
C ASN A 48 8.40 -21.60 -14.90
N PRO A 49 9.16 -21.17 -13.87
CA PRO A 49 8.89 -19.93 -13.15
C PRO A 49 9.07 -18.67 -14.00
N GLU A 50 9.67 -18.77 -15.19
CA GLU A 50 9.83 -17.65 -16.12
C GLU A 50 8.52 -17.10 -16.68
N ARG A 51 7.44 -17.89 -16.65
CA ARG A 51 6.06 -17.50 -17.01
C ARG A 51 5.19 -17.10 -15.82
N PHE A 52 5.77 -17.00 -14.63
CA PHE A 52 5.09 -16.58 -13.40
C PHE A 52 5.35 -15.10 -13.10
N ILE A 53 4.32 -14.38 -12.65
CA ILE A 53 4.38 -12.93 -12.39
C ILE A 53 3.38 -12.52 -11.30
N GLY A 54 3.62 -11.40 -10.61
CA GLY A 54 2.58 -10.77 -9.81
C GLY A 54 1.68 -9.87 -10.67
N ALA A 55 0.39 -9.88 -10.38
CA ALA A 55 -0.61 -8.99 -10.96
C ALA A 55 -1.52 -8.50 -9.82
N HIS A 56 -1.04 -7.51 -9.08
CA HIS A 56 -1.74 -7.00 -7.90
C HIS A 56 -2.80 -5.97 -8.33
N PHE A 57 -4.06 -6.37 -8.17
CA PHE A 57 -5.24 -5.54 -8.40
C PHE A 57 -5.62 -4.81 -7.12
N PHE A 58 -6.13 -3.59 -7.27
CA PHE A 58 -6.63 -2.79 -6.16
C PHE A 58 -8.15 -2.96 -6.02
N SER A 59 -8.62 -3.06 -4.78
CA SER A 59 -10.04 -3.25 -4.48
C SER A 59 -10.76 -1.90 -4.32
N PRO A 60 -11.97 -1.73 -4.87
CA PRO A 60 -12.72 -2.68 -5.70
C PRO A 60 -12.18 -2.78 -7.14
N VAL A 61 -12.01 -4.02 -7.63
CA VAL A 61 -11.32 -4.30 -8.92
C VAL A 61 -11.96 -3.61 -10.12
N TRP A 62 -13.29 -3.44 -10.15
CA TRP A 62 -13.96 -2.77 -11.28
C TRP A 62 -13.80 -1.25 -11.29
N MET A 63 -13.45 -0.64 -10.15
CA MET A 63 -13.35 0.81 -9.99
C MET A 63 -11.90 1.28 -10.02
N MET A 64 -11.00 0.55 -9.37
CA MET A 64 -9.59 0.94 -9.28
C MET A 64 -8.88 0.75 -10.61
N GLU A 65 -8.18 1.77 -11.08
CA GLU A 65 -7.55 1.75 -12.41
C GLU A 65 -6.15 1.13 -12.41
N LEU A 66 -5.44 1.21 -11.28
CA LEU A 66 -4.08 0.70 -11.13
C LEU A 66 -4.04 -0.84 -11.13
N LEU A 67 -2.98 -1.37 -11.73
CA LEU A 67 -2.53 -2.74 -11.54
C LEU A 67 -1.00 -2.75 -11.41
N GLU A 68 -0.46 -3.31 -10.33
CA GLU A 68 0.99 -3.49 -10.20
C GLU A 68 1.41 -4.82 -10.85
N VAL A 69 2.29 -4.74 -11.85
CA VAL A 69 2.87 -5.88 -12.55
C VAL A 69 4.23 -6.18 -11.92
N ILE A 70 4.29 -7.23 -11.10
CA ILE A 70 5.45 -7.51 -10.24
C ILE A 70 6.34 -8.56 -10.88
N ARG A 71 7.53 -8.13 -11.32
CA ARG A 71 8.59 -8.96 -11.86
C ARG A 71 9.34 -9.67 -10.73
N GLY A 72 9.21 -10.99 -10.67
CA GLY A 72 10.12 -11.83 -9.88
C GLY A 72 11.45 -12.04 -10.61
N LYS A 73 12.45 -12.57 -9.91
CA LYS A 73 13.81 -12.82 -10.44
C LYS A 73 13.83 -13.76 -11.63
N ALA A 74 12.95 -14.77 -11.63
CA ALA A 74 12.86 -15.74 -12.72
C ALA A 74 11.99 -15.24 -13.88
N THR A 75 11.10 -14.26 -13.65
CA THR A 75 10.10 -13.80 -14.62
C THR A 75 10.77 -13.25 -15.89
N SER A 76 10.37 -13.78 -17.05
CA SER A 76 10.92 -13.34 -18.33
C SER A 76 10.33 -12.00 -18.80
N ASP A 77 11.05 -11.30 -19.68
CA ASP A 77 10.53 -10.08 -20.34
C ASP A 77 9.26 -10.37 -21.16
N ALA A 78 9.18 -11.54 -21.80
CA ALA A 78 7.99 -11.95 -22.55
C ALA A 78 6.76 -12.06 -21.63
N THR A 79 6.94 -12.57 -20.42
CA THR A 79 5.88 -12.67 -19.40
C THR A 79 5.40 -11.29 -18.96
N VAL A 80 6.32 -10.36 -18.71
CA VAL A 80 5.97 -8.97 -18.38
C VAL A 80 5.18 -8.35 -19.53
N ASN A 81 5.66 -8.47 -20.78
CA ASN A 81 4.98 -7.92 -21.96
C ASN A 81 3.58 -8.51 -22.17
N ASN A 82 3.44 -9.83 -21.99
CA ASN A 82 2.14 -10.50 -22.06
C ASN A 82 1.19 -10.00 -20.96
N MET A 83 1.69 -9.80 -19.74
CA MET A 83 0.86 -9.25 -18.65
C MET A 83 0.46 -7.79 -18.93
N MET A 84 1.33 -6.98 -19.52
CA MET A 84 1.00 -5.62 -19.96
C MET A 84 -0.14 -5.63 -21.01
N ALA A 85 -0.12 -6.58 -21.95
CA ALA A 85 -1.21 -6.75 -22.92
C ALA A 85 -2.53 -7.15 -22.24
N VAL A 86 -2.48 -8.01 -21.21
CA VAL A 86 -3.65 -8.35 -20.38
C VAL A 86 -4.17 -7.11 -19.65
N CYS A 87 -3.29 -6.29 -19.07
CA CYS A 87 -3.68 -5.04 -18.41
C CYS A 87 -4.42 -4.10 -19.37
N ALA A 88 -3.89 -3.92 -20.58
CA ALA A 88 -4.52 -3.10 -21.61
C ALA A 88 -5.91 -3.65 -22.01
N ALA A 89 -6.04 -4.96 -22.19
CA ALA A 89 -7.31 -5.60 -22.52
C ALA A 89 -8.37 -5.44 -21.41
N LEU A 90 -7.93 -5.36 -20.14
CA LEU A 90 -8.79 -5.11 -18.98
C LEU A 90 -9.05 -3.63 -18.72
N GLY A 91 -8.49 -2.71 -19.51
CA GLY A 91 -8.58 -1.27 -19.27
C GLY A 91 -7.85 -0.81 -18.01
N LYS A 92 -6.87 -1.57 -17.53
CA LYS A 92 -6.03 -1.22 -16.37
C LYS A 92 -4.81 -0.41 -16.76
N ARG A 93 -4.32 0.39 -15.82
CA ARG A 93 -3.10 1.19 -15.94
C ARG A 93 -1.97 0.49 -15.19
N PRO A 94 -1.08 -0.22 -15.90
CA PRO A 94 -0.05 -1.00 -15.25
C PRO A 94 1.12 -0.15 -14.75
N VAL A 95 1.65 -0.49 -13.57
CA VAL A 95 2.97 -0.07 -13.09
C VAL A 95 3.83 -1.31 -12.94
N VAL A 96 4.94 -1.37 -13.67
CA VAL A 96 5.89 -2.49 -13.58
C VAL A 96 6.88 -2.21 -12.46
N CYS A 97 7.03 -3.16 -11.54
CA CYS A 97 8.02 -3.11 -10.47
C CYS A 97 8.69 -4.47 -10.28
N ASN A 98 9.85 -4.49 -9.65
CA ASN A 98 10.45 -5.71 -9.14
C ASN A 98 9.80 -6.11 -7.81
N ASP A 99 9.92 -7.39 -7.45
CA ASP A 99 9.41 -7.91 -6.19
C ASP A 99 10.01 -7.18 -4.98
N ASN A 100 9.14 -6.71 -4.09
CA ASN A 100 9.46 -5.91 -2.90
C ASN A 100 8.31 -6.07 -1.90
N PRO A 101 8.57 -6.14 -0.58
CA PRO A 101 7.49 -6.12 0.42
C PRO A 101 6.57 -4.91 0.25
N GLY A 102 5.30 -5.15 -0.06
CA GLY A 102 4.31 -4.11 -0.36
C GLY A 102 4.47 -3.44 -1.73
N PHE A 103 5.28 -4.01 -2.63
CA PHE A 103 5.49 -3.58 -4.01
C PHE A 103 5.86 -2.09 -4.09
N VAL A 104 5.01 -1.24 -4.67
CA VAL A 104 5.21 0.21 -4.74
C VAL A 104 4.20 0.92 -3.84
N VAL A 105 2.90 0.69 -4.04
CA VAL A 105 1.85 1.46 -3.35
C VAL A 105 1.76 1.11 -1.87
N ASN A 106 1.67 -0.18 -1.53
CA ASN A 106 1.55 -0.58 -0.13
C ASN A 106 2.83 -0.24 0.66
N ALA A 107 4.00 -0.32 0.01
CA ALA A 107 5.26 0.11 0.59
C ALA A 107 5.22 1.58 1.04
N MET A 108 4.55 2.46 0.28
CA MET A 108 4.36 3.87 0.68
C MET A 108 3.27 4.06 1.74
N LEU A 109 2.20 3.27 1.69
CA LEU A 109 1.08 3.39 2.62
C LEU A 109 1.44 2.99 4.06
N PHE A 110 2.29 1.97 4.27
CA PHE A 110 2.61 1.54 5.65
C PHE A 110 3.28 2.64 6.49
N PRO A 111 4.37 3.31 6.03
CA PRO A 111 4.99 4.40 6.78
C PRO A 111 4.05 5.60 6.96
N TYR A 112 3.17 5.86 5.99
CA TYR A 112 2.14 6.88 6.10
C TYR A 112 1.12 6.60 7.21
N PHE A 113 0.63 5.36 7.30
CA PHE A 113 -0.26 4.95 8.40
C PHE A 113 0.44 4.98 9.75
N ILE A 114 1.69 4.49 9.81
CA ILE A 114 2.51 4.57 11.03
C ILE A 114 2.62 6.03 11.48
N LYS A 115 2.96 6.94 10.56
CA LYS A 115 3.08 8.36 10.90
C LYS A 115 1.77 8.98 11.37
N SER A 116 0.65 8.58 10.76
CA SER A 116 -0.67 9.02 11.18
C SER A 116 -0.99 8.57 12.62
N LEU A 117 -0.65 7.33 12.96
CA LEU A 117 -0.85 6.76 14.30
C LEU A 117 0.07 7.40 15.35
N GLU A 118 1.30 7.76 14.98
CA GLU A 118 2.20 8.55 15.84
C GLU A 118 1.59 9.91 16.19
N LEU A 119 1.07 10.63 15.19
CA LEU A 119 0.42 11.93 15.41
C LEU A 119 -0.81 11.80 16.31
N LEU A 120 -1.59 10.73 16.17
CA LEU A 120 -2.69 10.44 17.08
C LEU A 120 -2.22 10.20 18.52
N ALA A 121 -1.13 9.45 18.71
CA ALA A 121 -0.56 9.20 20.04
C ALA A 121 0.02 10.47 20.69
N GLU A 122 0.44 11.43 19.87
CA GLU A 122 0.85 12.78 20.30
C GLU A 122 -0.33 13.69 20.65
N GLY A 123 -1.57 13.24 20.41
CA GLY A 123 -2.78 13.98 20.76
C GLY A 123 -3.33 14.87 19.65
N VAL A 124 -2.89 14.70 18.41
CA VAL A 124 -3.52 15.36 17.26
C VAL A 124 -4.89 14.71 17.01
N GLY A 125 -5.92 15.53 16.80
CA GLY A 125 -7.28 15.04 16.53
C GLY A 125 -7.38 14.21 15.24
N MET A 126 -8.08 13.07 15.29
CA MET A 126 -8.27 12.19 14.12
C MET A 126 -8.93 12.91 12.94
N ASP A 127 -9.97 13.69 13.24
CA ASP A 127 -10.68 14.53 12.28
C ASP A 127 -9.78 15.59 11.67
N LYS A 128 -8.87 16.19 12.46
CA LYS A 128 -7.88 17.16 11.96
C LYS A 128 -6.89 16.50 11.00
N ILE A 129 -6.38 15.32 11.32
CA ILE A 129 -5.47 14.56 10.43
C ILE A 129 -6.18 14.22 9.12
N ASP A 130 -7.38 13.63 9.20
CA ASP A 130 -8.14 13.24 8.02
C ASP A 130 -8.54 14.45 7.17
N ALA A 131 -9.02 15.52 7.79
CA ALA A 131 -9.38 16.75 7.10
C ALA A 131 -8.18 17.44 6.43
N ALA A 132 -6.99 17.41 7.04
CA ALA A 132 -5.78 17.97 6.43
C ALA A 132 -5.45 17.25 5.12
N MET A 133 -5.55 15.93 5.09
CA MET A 133 -5.26 15.11 3.91
C MET A 133 -6.37 15.17 2.85
N MET A 134 -7.63 15.28 3.27
CA MET A 134 -8.72 15.53 2.34
C MET A 134 -8.63 16.93 1.72
N LYS A 135 -8.23 17.94 2.49
CA LYS A 135 -7.96 19.30 1.97
C LYS A 135 -6.79 19.33 1.00
N PHE A 136 -5.81 18.45 1.17
CA PHE A 136 -4.74 18.26 0.18
C PHE A 136 -5.29 17.73 -1.16
N GLY A 137 -6.33 16.90 -1.09
CA GLY A 137 -7.07 16.35 -2.23
C GLY A 137 -7.18 14.82 -2.23
N LEU A 138 -6.79 14.13 -1.15
CA LEU A 138 -7.04 12.69 -1.05
C LEU A 138 -8.54 12.41 -0.90
N PRO A 139 -9.05 11.30 -1.45
CA PRO A 139 -10.48 10.97 -1.37
C PRO A 139 -10.93 10.61 0.06
N VAL A 140 -10.03 10.03 0.84
CA VAL A 140 -10.27 9.57 2.22
C VAL A 140 -9.03 9.90 3.06
N GLY A 141 -9.25 10.32 4.32
CA GLY A 141 -8.16 10.54 5.27
C GLY A 141 -7.51 9.23 5.76
N PRO A 142 -6.26 9.28 6.26
CA PRO A 142 -5.50 8.08 6.63
C PRO A 142 -6.17 7.24 7.71
N ILE A 143 -6.77 7.86 8.73
CA ILE A 143 -7.32 7.13 9.88
C ILE A 143 -8.59 6.41 9.44
N ARG A 144 -9.44 7.08 8.67
CA ARG A 144 -10.65 6.48 8.12
C ARG A 144 -10.35 5.39 7.10
N LEU A 145 -9.34 5.59 6.25
CA LEU A 145 -8.88 4.55 5.32
C LEU A 145 -8.39 3.30 6.07
N LEU A 146 -7.64 3.48 7.16
CA LEU A 146 -7.17 2.38 8.02
C LEU A 146 -8.36 1.59 8.63
N ASP A 147 -9.41 2.30 9.03
CA ASP A 147 -10.66 1.72 9.55
C ASP A 147 -11.48 0.95 8.49
N GLU A 148 -11.43 1.40 7.24
CA GLU A 148 -12.15 0.77 6.12
C GLU A 148 -11.42 -0.47 5.59
N VAL A 149 -10.09 -0.42 5.50
CA VAL A 149 -9.23 -1.55 5.12
C VAL A 149 -9.31 -2.65 6.19
N GLY A 150 -9.30 -2.26 7.46
CA GLY A 150 -9.36 -3.16 8.60
C GLY A 150 -8.10 -3.07 9.46
N ILE A 151 -8.29 -2.69 10.72
CA ILE A 151 -7.21 -2.55 11.71
C ILE A 151 -6.52 -3.89 11.97
N ASP A 152 -7.28 -4.98 11.94
CA ASP A 152 -6.78 -6.36 12.06
C ASP A 152 -5.79 -6.69 10.93
N VAL A 153 -6.17 -6.38 9.70
CA VAL A 153 -5.33 -6.62 8.52
C VAL A 153 -4.04 -5.83 8.63
N SER A 154 -4.12 -4.53 8.92
CA SER A 154 -2.93 -3.67 9.04
C SER A 154 -2.01 -4.09 10.18
N TYR A 155 -2.56 -4.47 11.34
CA TYR A 155 -1.77 -4.98 12.47
C TYR A 155 -1.05 -6.29 12.12
N LEU A 156 -1.76 -7.24 11.49
CA LEU A 156 -1.18 -8.53 11.10
C LEU A 156 -0.13 -8.36 10.02
N VAL A 157 -0.32 -7.49 9.03
CA VAL A 157 0.69 -7.25 8.00
C VAL A 157 1.95 -6.63 8.60
N LEU A 158 1.81 -5.62 9.47
CA LEU A 158 2.96 -5.01 10.14
C LEU A 158 3.74 -6.03 11.00
N THR A 159 3.05 -6.84 11.78
CA THR A 159 3.69 -7.75 12.75
C THR A 159 4.15 -9.08 12.15
N LYS A 160 3.32 -9.72 11.31
CA LYS A 160 3.58 -11.06 10.75
C LYS A 160 4.31 -11.02 9.43
N SER A 161 3.91 -10.12 8.52
CA SER A 161 4.49 -10.07 7.17
C SER A 161 5.76 -9.22 7.14
N LEU A 162 5.76 -8.07 7.81
CA LEU A 162 6.90 -7.15 7.83
C LEU A 162 7.82 -7.31 9.05
N GLY A 163 7.37 -8.03 10.09
CA GLY A 163 8.17 -8.24 11.30
C GLY A 163 8.46 -6.96 12.09
N MET A 164 7.63 -5.93 11.92
CA MET A 164 7.80 -4.62 12.55
C MET A 164 7.09 -4.54 13.89
N VAL A 165 7.61 -3.69 14.78
CA VAL A 165 6.90 -3.32 16.02
C VAL A 165 5.77 -2.35 15.63
N PRO A 166 4.51 -2.67 15.92
CA PRO A 166 3.39 -1.80 15.60
C PRO A 166 3.36 -0.59 16.53
N PRO A 167 2.85 0.58 16.08
CA PRO A 167 2.60 1.71 16.97
C PRO A 167 1.68 1.29 18.13
N ALA A 168 1.96 1.78 19.35
CA ALA A 168 1.19 1.42 20.54
C ALA A 168 -0.31 1.70 20.38
N ALA A 169 -0.66 2.82 19.72
CA ALA A 169 -2.05 3.16 19.40
C ALA A 169 -2.75 2.05 18.59
N LEU A 170 -2.09 1.51 17.56
CA LEU A 170 -2.63 0.43 16.74
C LEU A 170 -2.74 -0.87 17.53
N GLU A 171 -1.71 -1.21 18.30
CA GLU A 171 -1.69 -2.42 19.11
C GLU A 171 -2.79 -2.43 20.17
N ASN A 172 -3.00 -1.30 20.87
CA ASN A 172 -4.03 -1.18 21.90
C ASN A 172 -5.44 -1.31 21.30
N VAL A 173 -5.70 -0.64 20.17
CA VAL A 173 -6.98 -0.70 19.46
C VAL A 173 -7.25 -2.12 18.95
N TYR A 174 -6.25 -2.79 18.37
CA TYR A 174 -6.36 -4.18 17.93
C TYR A 174 -6.63 -5.13 19.10
N LYS A 175 -5.89 -5.03 20.21
CA LYS A 175 -6.07 -5.86 21.41
C LYS A 175 -7.42 -5.64 22.09
N ALA A 176 -7.99 -4.44 21.96
CA ALA A 176 -9.34 -4.13 22.41
C ALA A 176 -10.44 -4.70 21.49
N GLY A 177 -10.08 -5.48 20.47
CA GLY A 177 -11.03 -6.10 19.54
C GLY A 177 -11.72 -5.11 18.61
N ARG A 178 -11.04 -4.02 18.24
CA ARG A 178 -11.56 -3.00 17.32
C ARG A 178 -10.90 -3.21 15.96
N TYR A 179 -11.62 -3.85 15.03
CA TYR A 179 -11.07 -4.30 13.75
C TYR A 179 -11.45 -3.42 12.57
N GLY A 180 -12.22 -2.36 12.82
CA GLY A 180 -12.65 -1.40 11.80
C GLY A 180 -14.11 -1.55 11.41
N ARG A 181 -14.56 -0.62 10.56
CA ARG A 181 -15.97 -0.43 10.20
C ARG A 181 -16.56 -1.65 9.49
N ASN A 182 -15.84 -2.19 8.52
CA ASN A 182 -16.32 -3.28 7.66
C ASN A 182 -16.17 -4.68 8.27
N LYS A 183 -15.58 -4.77 9.48
CA LYS A 183 -15.33 -6.04 10.17
C LYS A 183 -16.37 -6.27 11.27
N ASN A 184 -16.19 -5.63 12.42
CA ASN A 184 -17.09 -5.76 13.56
C ASN A 184 -17.78 -4.42 13.91
N GLY A 185 -17.63 -3.40 13.07
CA GLY A 185 -18.25 -2.09 13.24
C GLY A 185 -17.63 -1.26 14.36
N LYS A 186 -16.45 -1.63 14.87
CA LYS A 186 -15.71 -0.91 15.91
C LYS A 186 -14.29 -0.62 15.44
N GLY A 187 -13.95 0.64 15.28
CA GLY A 187 -12.63 1.09 14.81
C GLY A 187 -12.14 2.33 15.54
N PHE A 188 -11.48 3.23 14.83
CA PHE A 188 -11.19 4.60 15.26
C PHE A 188 -12.44 5.47 15.28
N TYR A 189 -13.39 5.21 14.38
CA TYR A 189 -14.64 5.94 14.26
C TYR A 189 -15.87 5.11 14.66
N THR A 190 -16.90 5.82 15.11
CA THR A 190 -18.27 5.31 15.28
C THR A 190 -18.92 4.99 13.94
N LYS A 191 -20.07 4.31 13.94
CA LYS A 191 -20.83 4.00 12.71
C LYS A 191 -21.28 5.29 11.99
N GLU A 192 -21.63 6.30 12.77
CA GLU A 192 -22.03 7.64 12.35
C GLU A 192 -20.84 8.44 11.78
N GLY A 193 -19.62 7.96 11.97
CA GLY A 193 -18.40 8.54 11.40
C GLY A 193 -17.76 9.63 12.24
N ALA A 194 -18.17 9.78 13.50
CA ALA A 194 -17.49 10.62 14.50
C ALA A 194 -16.36 9.82 15.18
N PRO A 195 -15.26 10.47 15.64
CA PRO A 195 -14.25 9.81 16.47
C PRO A 195 -14.88 9.04 17.63
N ASP A 196 -14.49 7.79 17.84
CA ASP A 196 -15.08 6.96 18.89
C ASP A 196 -14.46 7.29 20.26
N PRO A 197 -15.26 7.74 21.24
CA PRO A 197 -14.77 8.06 22.58
C PRO A 197 -14.11 6.88 23.30
N GLU A 198 -14.49 5.64 22.99
CA GLU A 198 -13.87 4.44 23.56
C GLU A 198 -12.50 4.15 22.92
N ALA A 199 -12.24 4.65 21.71
CA ALA A 199 -10.95 4.48 21.04
C ALA A 199 -9.91 5.50 21.53
N LEU A 200 -10.32 6.72 21.91
CA LEU A 200 -9.39 7.80 22.28
C LEU A 200 -8.40 7.41 23.41
N PRO A 201 -8.83 6.80 24.54
CA PRO A 201 -7.92 6.42 25.61
C PRO A 201 -6.95 5.30 25.23
N LEU A 202 -7.30 4.47 24.23
CA LEU A 202 -6.43 3.40 23.73
C LEU A 202 -5.28 3.97 22.89
N ILE A 203 -5.54 5.08 22.21
CA ILE A 203 -4.65 5.70 21.23
C ILE A 203 -3.69 6.68 21.90
N ASN A 204 -4.21 7.50 22.81
CA ASN A 204 -3.47 8.52 23.53
C ASN A 204 -3.74 8.40 25.04
N PRO A 205 -3.23 7.34 25.70
CA PRO A 205 -3.47 7.10 27.13
C PRO A 205 -2.88 8.18 28.03
N ALA A 206 -1.85 8.89 27.55
CA ALA A 206 -1.23 10.01 28.26
C ALA A 206 -2.05 11.32 28.15
N ASN A 207 -3.13 11.34 27.35
CA ASN A 207 -3.94 12.51 27.07
C ASN A 207 -3.09 13.72 26.64
N ASN A 208 -2.07 13.47 25.81
CA ASN A 208 -1.27 14.51 25.20
C ASN A 208 -2.15 15.44 24.36
N GLN A 209 -1.71 16.68 24.19
CA GLN A 209 -2.35 17.63 23.29
C GLN A 209 -1.27 18.33 22.47
N LYS A 210 -1.30 18.08 21.16
CA LYS A 210 -0.48 18.79 20.20
C LYS A 210 -1.35 19.35 19.09
N GLU A 211 -0.97 20.52 18.62
CA GLU A 211 -1.57 21.15 17.46
C GLU A 211 -0.50 21.42 16.41
N TYR A 212 -0.90 21.23 15.17
CA TYR A 212 -0.11 21.51 13.99
C TYR A 212 -1.01 22.25 13.01
N SER A 213 -0.42 23.12 12.22
CA SER A 213 -1.09 23.67 11.05
C SER A 213 -1.39 22.58 10.02
N VAL A 214 -2.33 22.86 9.11
CA VAL A 214 -2.67 21.92 8.04
C VAL A 214 -1.45 21.59 7.16
N ASP A 215 -0.63 22.60 6.86
CA ASP A 215 0.53 22.44 5.98
C ASP A 215 1.61 21.59 6.67
N GLU A 216 1.82 21.77 7.97
CA GLU A 216 2.72 20.92 8.76
C GLU A 216 2.24 19.46 8.80
N LEU A 217 0.94 19.21 8.98
CA LEU A 217 0.38 17.86 8.94
C LEU A 217 0.60 17.21 7.57
N GLN A 218 0.32 17.93 6.50
CA GLN A 218 0.51 17.44 5.13
C GLN A 218 1.98 17.11 4.84
N GLU A 219 2.93 18.00 5.20
CA GLU A 219 4.37 17.74 5.04
C GLU A 219 4.81 16.54 5.88
N MET A 220 4.43 16.45 7.16
CA MET A 220 4.81 15.33 8.02
C MET A 220 4.27 14.00 7.53
N LEU A 221 3.03 13.97 7.03
CA LEU A 221 2.37 12.75 6.55
C LEU A 221 2.90 12.29 5.19
N PHE A 222 3.26 13.21 4.29
CA PHE A 222 3.84 12.85 2.99
C PHE A 222 5.37 12.74 3.00
N THR A 223 6.05 13.16 4.06
CA THR A 223 7.50 12.91 4.20
C THR A 223 7.84 11.42 4.09
N PRO A 224 7.13 10.50 4.77
CA PRO A 224 7.32 9.06 4.57
C PRO A 224 7.14 8.59 3.11
N PHE A 225 6.21 9.17 2.34
CA PHE A 225 6.05 8.85 0.92
C PHE A 225 7.32 9.17 0.13
N ALA A 226 7.87 10.38 0.32
CA ALA A 226 9.11 10.78 -0.35
C ALA A 226 10.29 9.89 0.06
N GLN A 227 10.33 9.49 1.34
CA GLN A 227 11.37 8.61 1.86
C GLN A 227 11.31 7.21 1.27
N THR A 228 10.14 6.57 1.33
CA THR A 228 9.94 5.28 0.71
C THR A 228 10.19 5.33 -0.79
N GLY A 229 9.69 6.37 -1.47
CA GLY A 229 9.91 6.49 -2.90
C GLY A 229 11.39 6.61 -3.27
N HIS A 230 12.20 7.31 -2.48
CA HIS A 230 13.65 7.32 -2.63
C HIS A 230 14.25 5.91 -2.50
N GLU A 231 13.84 5.15 -1.48
CA GLU A 231 14.31 3.78 -1.27
C GLU A 231 13.93 2.85 -2.42
N LEU A 232 12.70 2.94 -2.94
CA LEU A 232 12.23 2.13 -4.05
C LEU A 232 13.08 2.37 -5.32
N LEU A 233 13.50 3.61 -5.55
CA LEU A 233 14.43 3.96 -6.64
C LEU A 233 15.83 3.40 -6.40
N GLN A 234 16.36 3.54 -5.18
CA GLN A 234 17.70 3.02 -4.85
C GLN A 234 17.78 1.49 -4.97
N LYS A 235 16.75 0.79 -4.46
CA LYS A 235 16.60 -0.67 -4.53
C LYS A 235 16.26 -1.16 -5.95
N LYS A 236 16.04 -0.24 -6.90
CA LYS A 236 15.58 -0.53 -8.28
C LYS A 236 14.29 -1.34 -8.29
N VAL A 237 13.41 -1.13 -7.31
CA VAL A 237 12.05 -1.69 -7.34
C VAL A 237 11.31 -1.12 -8.54
N VAL A 238 11.50 0.17 -8.81
CA VAL A 238 11.10 0.83 -10.05
C VAL A 238 12.28 1.57 -10.64
N ALA A 239 12.28 1.73 -11.96
CA ALA A 239 13.37 2.40 -12.68
C ALA A 239 13.25 3.93 -12.68
N ASP A 240 12.06 4.47 -12.45
CA ASP A 240 11.74 5.87 -12.68
C ASP A 240 10.73 6.41 -11.66
N PRO A 241 10.92 7.63 -11.10
CA PRO A 241 10.00 8.22 -10.13
C PRO A 241 8.56 8.34 -10.66
N ARG A 242 8.36 8.44 -11.98
CA ARG A 242 7.02 8.48 -12.60
C ARG A 242 6.21 7.22 -12.31
N SER A 243 6.86 6.07 -12.12
CA SER A 243 6.18 4.81 -11.78
C SER A 243 5.56 4.90 -10.38
N ILE A 244 6.26 5.54 -9.46
CA ILE A 244 5.79 5.79 -8.09
C ILE A 244 4.64 6.79 -8.11
N ASP A 245 4.80 7.87 -8.87
CA ASP A 245 3.77 8.92 -8.97
C ASP A 245 2.48 8.40 -9.60
N ILE A 246 2.57 7.68 -10.72
CA ILE A 246 1.41 7.02 -11.36
C ILE A 246 0.78 6.00 -10.40
N GLY A 247 1.59 5.20 -9.70
CA GLY A 247 1.10 4.27 -8.69
C GLY A 247 0.33 4.97 -7.57
N ALA A 248 0.86 6.06 -7.02
CA ALA A 248 0.18 6.82 -5.98
C ALA A 248 -1.10 7.50 -6.48
N ILE A 249 -1.10 8.06 -7.69
CA ILE A 249 -2.27 8.71 -8.28
C ILE A 249 -3.41 7.69 -8.47
N TRP A 250 -3.14 6.55 -9.11
CA TRP A 250 -4.18 5.57 -9.45
C TRP A 250 -4.48 4.54 -8.35
N GLY A 251 -3.54 4.34 -7.42
CA GLY A 251 -3.66 3.38 -6.32
C GLY A 251 -4.14 3.99 -5.01
N VAL A 252 -3.61 5.17 -4.66
CA VAL A 252 -3.95 5.88 -3.40
C VAL A 252 -4.98 6.99 -3.64
N GLY A 253 -5.08 7.50 -4.87
CA GLY A 253 -5.86 8.70 -5.16
C GLY A 253 -5.07 9.99 -4.87
N PHE A 254 -3.74 9.95 -4.97
CA PHE A 254 -2.92 11.16 -4.84
C PHE A 254 -3.36 12.19 -5.90
N PRO A 255 -3.50 13.49 -5.56
CA PRO A 255 -4.03 14.48 -6.49
C PRO A 255 -3.16 14.64 -7.74
N GLY A 256 -3.74 14.34 -8.91
CA GLY A 256 -3.01 14.37 -10.18
C GLY A 256 -2.52 15.77 -10.57
N ASP A 257 -3.20 16.83 -10.14
CA ASP A 257 -2.81 18.24 -10.32
C ASP A 257 -1.48 18.57 -9.60
N LYS A 258 -1.09 17.76 -8.60
CA LYS A 258 0.17 17.89 -7.86
C LYS A 258 1.28 16.99 -8.39
N GLY A 259 0.99 16.18 -9.41
CA GLY A 259 1.96 15.37 -10.15
C GLY A 259 2.39 14.06 -9.49
N GLY A 260 1.88 13.73 -8.29
CA GLY A 260 2.31 12.56 -7.51
C GLY A 260 3.29 12.92 -6.38
N PRO A 261 3.52 12.03 -5.40
CA PRO A 261 4.33 12.29 -4.21
C PRO A 261 5.78 12.70 -4.50
N MET A 262 6.43 12.08 -5.48
CA MET A 262 7.82 12.38 -5.84
C MET A 262 7.91 13.74 -6.51
N LYS A 263 7.03 14.02 -7.48
CA LYS A 263 6.98 15.33 -8.13
C LYS A 263 6.60 16.43 -7.16
N TRP A 264 5.62 16.19 -6.29
CA TRP A 264 5.20 17.14 -5.27
C TRP A 264 6.35 17.47 -4.31
N ALA A 265 7.09 16.46 -3.84
CA ALA A 265 8.27 16.66 -2.99
C ALA A 265 9.35 17.53 -3.65
N ASP A 266 9.53 17.42 -4.98
CA ASP A 266 10.43 18.31 -5.74
C ASP A 266 9.91 19.74 -5.86
N LEU A 267 8.59 19.92 -5.99
CA LEU A 267 7.98 21.24 -6.15
C LEU A 267 8.03 22.06 -4.86
N ILE A 268 7.90 21.41 -3.71
CA ILE A 268 7.94 22.08 -2.40
C ILE A 268 9.35 22.13 -1.79
N GLY A 269 10.37 21.60 -2.47
CA GLY A 269 11.75 21.55 -1.99
C GLY A 269 12.03 20.50 -0.91
N LEU A 270 11.08 19.60 -0.63
CA LEU A 270 11.23 18.53 0.36
C LEU A 270 12.29 17.51 -0.05
N SER A 271 12.36 17.14 -1.33
CA SER A 271 13.39 16.21 -1.82
C SER A 271 14.80 16.78 -1.67
N GLU A 272 14.99 18.07 -1.94
CA GLU A 272 16.26 18.76 -1.74
C GLU A 272 16.61 18.86 -0.25
N LYS A 273 15.64 19.16 0.61
CA LYS A 273 15.81 19.14 2.08
C LYS A 273 16.24 17.77 2.60
N LEU A 274 15.67 16.69 2.08
CA LEU A 274 15.95 15.33 2.54
C LEU A 274 17.20 14.72 1.92
N TYR A 275 17.49 15.00 0.64
CA TYR A 275 18.48 14.27 -0.16
C TYR A 275 19.49 15.15 -0.90
N GLY A 276 19.40 16.47 -0.77
CA GLY A 276 20.27 17.43 -1.45
C GLY A 276 20.07 17.50 -2.97
N LYS A 277 19.02 16.87 -3.52
CA LYS A 277 18.69 16.87 -4.94
C LYS A 277 17.22 16.52 -5.18
N LYS A 278 16.72 16.91 -6.34
CA LYS A 278 15.39 16.52 -6.85
C LYS A 278 15.37 15.07 -7.34
N PHE A 279 14.19 14.46 -7.29
CA PHE A 279 13.93 13.14 -7.86
C PHE A 279 13.85 13.21 -9.39
N TYR A 280 13.17 14.23 -9.91
CA TYR A 280 13.11 14.56 -11.32
C TYR A 280 14.31 15.40 -11.72
N LYS A 281 15.00 14.97 -12.77
CA LYS A 281 16.09 15.75 -13.41
C LYS A 281 15.53 16.80 -14.34
#